data_AF-A0A3N5IQH4-F1
#
_entry.id   AF-A0A3N5IQH4-F1
#
_cell.length_a   1.000
_cell.length_b   1.000
_cell.length_c   1.000
_cell.angle_alpha   90.00
_cell.angle_beta   90.00
_cell.angle_gamma   90.00
#
_symmetry.space_group_name_H-M   'P 1'
#
loop_
_entity.id
_entity.type
_entity.pdbx_description
1 polymer ?
#
loop_
_entity_poly.entity_id
_entity_poly.type
_entity_poly.pdbx_seq_one_letter_code
_entity_poly.pdbx_strand_id
1 'polypeptide(L)'
;MRVGDRQPGQGRLGQRGAEPQHPLRVERAHRARRRPGIPLSALAEIEWLDGGITAVPGIHAGGVAAGIKPSGKKDLALIHSPTPARSAAVFTSNQVKGAPVLVSMEHARSGAAQAILASSGCSNVCTGERGLKDAREMTKIVADLLRIPATHVLIAATGVIGVPLPMDRVRAALPRVVKALSPQGGRAAAEAIMTTDTRPKEAELRVEVNDKSVTMGGIAKGGGMLEQH
;
A
#
# COMPACT_ATOMS: atom_id res chain seq x y z
N MET A 1 -18.30 -66.68 -24.65
CA MET A 1 -16.95 -66.98 -25.14
C MET A 1 -16.26 -65.66 -25.46
N ARG A 2 -15.19 -65.36 -24.71
CA ARG A 2 -14.08 -64.39 -24.95
C ARG A 2 -14.37 -62.88 -25.06
N VAL A 3 -14.04 -62.21 -23.95
CA VAL A 3 -13.06 -61.11 -23.78
C VAL A 3 -12.52 -60.47 -25.07
N GLY A 4 -12.66 -59.15 -25.16
CA GLY A 4 -11.93 -58.30 -26.10
C GLY A 4 -11.31 -57.13 -25.36
N ASP A 5 -10.07 -57.31 -24.91
CA ASP A 5 -9.18 -56.26 -24.43
C ASP A 5 -8.92 -55.23 -25.54
N ARG A 6 -8.87 -53.94 -25.17
CA ARG A 6 -8.09 -52.95 -25.92
C ARG A 6 -7.17 -52.20 -24.98
N GLN A 7 -5.87 -52.41 -25.24
CA GLN A 7 -4.74 -51.68 -24.68
C GLN A 7 -4.74 -50.19 -25.11
N PRO A 8 -4.18 -49.30 -24.29
CA PRO A 8 -3.87 -47.92 -24.66
C PRO A 8 -2.53 -47.88 -25.40
N GLY A 9 -2.49 -47.32 -26.61
CA GLY A 9 -1.22 -47.10 -27.30
C GLY A 9 -1.36 -46.91 -28.79
N GLN A 10 -1.71 -45.69 -29.20
CA GLN A 10 -1.20 -45.04 -30.42
C GLN A 10 -1.80 -43.62 -30.51
N GLY A 11 -1.09 -42.66 -29.92
CA GLY A 11 -1.27 -41.23 -30.15
C GLY A 11 0.07 -40.67 -30.60
N ARG A 12 0.10 -40.19 -31.84
CA ARG A 12 1.28 -39.81 -32.63
C ARG A 12 2.30 -38.94 -31.88
N LEU A 13 3.58 -39.22 -32.13
CA LEU A 13 4.72 -38.32 -31.90
C LEU A 13 4.50 -37.02 -32.71
N GLY A 14 3.84 -36.06 -32.07
CA GLY A 14 3.78 -34.67 -32.50
C GLY A 14 5.09 -33.97 -32.13
N GLN A 15 5.70 -33.33 -33.12
CA GLN A 15 6.96 -32.63 -33.05
C GLN A 15 7.00 -31.65 -31.86
N ARG A 16 8.13 -31.63 -31.13
CA ARG A 16 8.41 -30.63 -30.09
C ARG A 16 8.38 -29.24 -30.72
N GLY A 17 7.29 -28.52 -30.53
CA GLY A 17 7.26 -27.07 -30.75
C GLY A 17 8.20 -26.41 -29.76
N ALA A 18 9.12 -25.59 -30.26
CA ALA A 18 10.05 -24.83 -29.45
C ALA A 18 9.29 -23.95 -28.43
N GLU A 19 9.71 -24.01 -27.17
CA GLU A 19 9.27 -23.04 -26.16
C GLU A 19 9.59 -21.62 -26.64
N PRO A 20 8.65 -20.67 -26.57
CA PRO A 20 8.98 -19.27 -26.77
C PRO A 20 9.88 -18.82 -25.62
N GLN A 21 11.17 -18.67 -25.90
CA GLN A 21 12.10 -17.97 -25.03
C GLN A 21 11.65 -16.51 -24.96
N HIS A 22 11.07 -16.09 -23.85
CA HIS A 22 10.73 -14.70 -23.60
C HIS A 22 11.94 -14.01 -22.92
N PRO A 23 12.69 -13.12 -23.60
CA PRO A 23 13.82 -12.46 -22.97
C PRO A 23 13.31 -11.16 -22.35
N LEU A 24 12.83 -11.22 -21.11
CA LEU A 24 12.76 -10.03 -20.26
C LEU A 24 13.56 -10.29 -18.99
N ARG A 25 14.88 -10.40 -19.18
CA ARG A 25 15.85 -10.19 -18.12
C ARG A 25 15.70 -8.72 -17.75
N VAL A 26 15.01 -8.43 -16.65
CA VAL A 26 14.98 -7.10 -16.05
C VAL A 26 16.42 -6.71 -15.77
N GLU A 27 16.96 -5.83 -16.59
CA GLU A 27 18.27 -5.24 -16.40
C GLU A 27 18.26 -4.61 -15.01
N ARG A 28 19.16 -5.08 -14.14
CA ARG A 28 19.34 -4.49 -12.81
C ARG A 28 19.72 -3.03 -13.03
N ALA A 29 18.76 -2.14 -12.80
CA ALA A 29 18.99 -0.70 -12.76
C ALA A 29 20.31 -0.42 -12.04
N HIS A 30 21.18 0.32 -12.70
CA HIS A 30 22.50 0.72 -12.20
C HIS A 30 22.40 1.03 -10.70
N ARG A 31 23.07 0.22 -9.87
CA ARG A 31 23.25 0.48 -8.44
C ARG A 31 23.84 1.89 -8.31
N ALA A 32 23.00 2.87 -7.99
CA ALA A 32 23.47 4.15 -7.50
C ALA A 32 24.46 3.85 -6.37
N ARG A 33 25.68 4.39 -6.46
CA ARG A 33 26.72 4.18 -5.45
C ARG A 33 26.09 4.46 -4.08
N ARG A 34 25.98 3.42 -3.24
CA ARG A 34 25.54 3.57 -1.85
C ARG A 34 26.48 4.57 -1.20
N ARG A 35 25.99 5.76 -0.86
CA ARG A 35 26.67 6.58 0.14
C ARG A 35 26.79 5.71 1.39
N PRO A 36 27.95 5.63 2.06
CA PRO A 36 28.05 4.91 3.31
C PRO A 36 26.97 5.45 4.24
N GLY A 37 26.06 4.58 4.68
CA GLY A 37 25.07 4.94 5.67
C GLY A 37 25.77 5.29 6.98
N ILE A 38 25.16 6.14 7.79
CA ILE A 38 25.64 6.37 9.16
C ILE A 38 25.51 5.02 9.89
N PRO A 39 26.60 4.48 10.47
CA PRO A 39 26.51 3.23 11.23
C PRO A 39 25.55 3.43 12.41
N LEU A 40 24.73 2.43 12.72
CA LEU A 40 23.77 2.53 13.85
C LEU A 40 24.46 2.90 15.17
N SER A 41 25.74 2.52 15.34
CA SER A 41 26.57 2.88 16.48
C SER A 41 26.94 4.37 16.58
N ALA A 42 26.67 5.16 15.55
CA ALA A 42 26.89 6.60 15.49
C ALA A 42 25.57 7.40 15.55
N LEU A 43 24.42 6.73 15.66
CA LEU A 43 23.17 7.40 16.05
C LEU A 43 23.20 7.63 17.56
N ALA A 44 22.82 8.83 17.99
CA ALA A 44 22.57 9.08 19.41
C ALA A 44 21.45 8.17 19.92
N GLU A 45 21.29 8.12 21.24
CA GLU A 45 20.18 7.42 21.92
C GLU A 45 18.84 7.69 21.24
N ILE A 46 18.10 6.62 20.95
CA ILE A 46 16.76 6.70 20.34
C ILE A 46 15.75 6.98 21.45
N GLU A 47 15.06 8.11 21.35
CA GLU A 47 13.98 8.44 22.27
C GLU A 47 12.64 7.98 21.68
N TRP A 48 11.95 7.07 22.36
CA TRP A 48 10.59 6.66 22.01
C TRP A 48 9.56 7.54 22.72
N LEU A 49 8.56 8.00 21.98
CA LEU A 49 7.55 8.94 22.45
C LEU A 49 6.13 8.44 22.15
N ASP A 50 5.17 8.99 22.89
CA ASP A 50 3.75 8.81 22.61
C ASP A 50 3.32 9.71 21.45
N GLY A 51 3.28 9.12 20.25
CA GLY A 51 2.91 9.84 19.04
C GLY A 51 2.61 8.91 17.87
N GLY A 52 2.48 9.49 16.68
CA GLY A 52 2.10 8.78 15.47
C GLY A 52 2.56 9.50 14.21
N ILE A 53 1.94 9.19 13.07
CA ILE A 53 2.41 9.69 11.77
C ILE A 53 2.47 11.22 11.64
N THR A 54 1.61 11.96 12.34
CA THR A 54 1.59 13.44 12.29
C THR A 54 2.52 14.10 13.30
N ALA A 55 3.30 13.33 14.07
CA ALA A 55 4.41 13.87 14.84
C ALA A 55 5.53 14.40 13.95
N VAL A 56 5.65 13.86 12.73
CA VAL A 56 6.61 14.32 11.73
C VAL A 56 6.19 15.72 11.26
N PRO A 57 7.05 16.75 11.42
CA PRO A 57 6.70 18.12 11.03
C PRO A 57 6.27 18.21 9.56
N GLY A 58 5.14 18.87 9.31
CA GLY A 58 4.58 19.08 7.96
C GLY A 58 3.71 17.93 7.43
N ILE A 59 3.72 16.76 8.06
CA ILE A 59 2.82 15.66 7.68
C ILE A 59 1.42 15.92 8.23
N HIS A 60 0.44 15.85 7.34
CA HIS A 60 -0.98 15.92 7.68
C HIS A 60 -1.61 14.55 7.48
N ALA A 61 -2.55 14.19 8.33
CA ALA A 61 -3.32 12.96 8.15
C ALA A 61 -4.79 13.20 8.46
N GLY A 62 -5.64 12.29 8.02
CA GLY A 62 -7.07 12.31 8.29
C GLY A 62 -7.68 10.94 8.09
N GLY A 63 -8.83 10.70 8.73
CA GLY A 63 -9.59 9.47 8.59
C GLY A 63 -11.08 9.72 8.70
N VAL A 64 -11.86 9.12 7.81
CA VAL A 64 -13.32 9.31 7.73
C VAL A 64 -14.04 7.98 7.58
N ALA A 65 -15.34 7.98 7.87
CA ALA A 65 -16.26 6.92 7.46
C ALA A 65 -16.73 7.18 6.02
N ALA A 66 -16.15 6.43 5.08
CA ALA A 66 -16.60 6.31 3.70
C ALA A 66 -17.82 5.38 3.58
N GLY A 67 -18.03 4.47 4.53
CA GLY A 67 -19.15 3.52 4.50
C GLY A 67 -18.82 2.25 3.70
N ILE A 68 -17.53 1.90 3.61
CA ILE A 68 -17.07 0.60 3.13
C ILE A 68 -17.40 -0.46 4.19
N LYS A 69 -17.16 -0.14 5.48
CA LYS A 69 -17.53 -0.99 6.60
C LYS A 69 -19.02 -0.83 6.94
N PRO A 70 -19.78 -1.93 7.07
CA PRO A 70 -21.17 -1.87 7.53
C PRO A 70 -21.34 -1.25 8.93
N SER A 71 -20.30 -1.33 9.77
CA SER A 71 -20.33 -0.79 11.14
C SER A 71 -20.34 0.74 11.23
N GLY A 72 -20.14 1.46 10.13
CA GLY A 72 -20.05 2.93 10.11
C GLY A 72 -18.77 3.49 10.76
N LYS A 73 -17.86 2.63 11.24
CA LYS A 73 -16.54 3.06 11.73
C LYS A 73 -15.71 3.67 10.60
N LYS A 74 -14.72 4.49 10.95
CA LYS A 74 -13.77 5.05 9.99
C LYS A 74 -13.12 3.92 9.17
N ASP A 75 -12.98 4.14 7.88
CA ASP A 75 -12.56 3.12 6.92
C ASP A 75 -11.84 3.68 5.68
N LEU A 76 -11.56 4.99 5.66
CA LEU A 76 -10.75 5.66 4.66
C LEU A 76 -9.80 6.66 5.32
N ALA A 77 -8.50 6.44 5.14
CA ALA A 77 -7.42 7.26 5.68
C ALA A 77 -6.66 7.95 4.55
N LEU A 78 -6.15 9.14 4.82
CA LEU A 78 -5.23 9.85 3.94
C LEU A 78 -4.07 10.41 4.78
N ILE A 79 -2.85 10.16 4.33
CA ILE A 79 -1.63 10.82 4.83
C ILE A 79 -1.10 11.68 3.69
N HIS A 80 -0.68 12.91 3.98
CA HIS A 80 -0.25 13.89 2.99
C HIS A 80 0.99 14.67 3.45
N SER A 81 1.96 14.76 2.55
CA SER A 81 3.11 15.66 2.62
C SER A 81 2.89 16.82 1.64
N PRO A 82 2.92 18.09 2.09
CA PRO A 82 2.69 19.25 1.24
C PRO A 82 3.76 19.41 0.15
N THR A 83 4.94 18.81 0.33
CA THR A 83 6.03 18.78 -0.65
C THR A 83 6.35 17.33 -1.05
N PRO A 84 6.87 17.08 -2.26
CA PRO A 84 7.38 15.77 -2.65
C PRO A 84 8.37 15.21 -1.63
N ALA A 85 8.03 14.06 -1.03
CA ALA A 85 8.87 13.34 -0.10
C ALA A 85 9.62 12.23 -0.82
N ARG A 86 10.90 12.02 -0.49
CA ARG A 86 11.61 10.81 -0.91
C ARG A 86 10.90 9.60 -0.30
N SER A 87 10.57 8.62 -1.13
CA SER A 87 9.80 7.44 -0.70
C SER A 87 10.57 6.16 -0.94
N ALA A 88 10.45 5.24 0.01
CA ALA A 88 10.78 3.82 -0.17
C ALA A 88 9.56 3.00 0.23
N ALA A 89 9.27 1.94 -0.52
CA ALA A 89 8.15 1.05 -0.26
C ALA A 89 8.54 -0.40 -0.48
N VAL A 90 8.09 -1.27 0.42
CA VAL A 90 8.16 -2.72 0.29
C VAL A 90 6.74 -3.27 0.26
N PHE A 91 6.56 -4.37 -0.45
CA PHE A 91 5.25 -4.96 -0.69
C PHE A 91 5.35 -6.47 -0.52
N THR A 92 4.22 -7.12 -0.28
CA THR A 92 4.18 -8.57 -0.14
C THR A 92 4.80 -9.28 -1.35
N SER A 93 5.58 -10.33 -1.09
CA SER A 93 6.11 -11.21 -2.13
C SER A 93 5.10 -12.25 -2.62
N ASN A 94 3.94 -12.38 -1.96
CA ASN A 94 2.86 -13.27 -2.39
C ASN A 94 2.51 -13.07 -3.87
N GLN A 95 2.34 -14.15 -4.63
CA GLN A 95 2.02 -14.12 -6.06
C GLN A 95 0.65 -13.46 -6.32
N VAL A 96 -0.31 -13.67 -5.41
CA VAL A 96 -1.64 -13.06 -5.48
C VAL A 96 -1.59 -11.66 -4.88
N LYS A 97 -1.35 -10.66 -5.72
CA LYS A 97 -1.29 -9.24 -5.33
C LYS A 97 -2.64 -8.56 -5.55
N GLY A 98 -3.06 -7.76 -4.58
CA GLY A 98 -4.21 -6.88 -4.73
C GLY A 98 -3.95 -5.76 -5.74
N ALA A 99 -5.01 -5.24 -6.35
CA ALA A 99 -4.91 -4.10 -7.24
C ALA A 99 -4.20 -2.87 -6.61
N PRO A 100 -4.43 -2.53 -5.32
CA PRO A 100 -3.70 -1.43 -4.67
C PRO A 100 -2.19 -1.64 -4.59
N VAL A 101 -1.75 -2.89 -4.38
CA VAL A 101 -0.32 -3.24 -4.34
C VAL A 101 0.31 -3.01 -5.71
N LEU A 102 -0.35 -3.46 -6.78
CA LEU A 102 0.16 -3.30 -8.14
C LEU A 102 0.28 -1.82 -8.55
N VAL A 103 -0.72 -1.00 -8.21
CA VAL A 103 -0.69 0.46 -8.48
C VAL A 103 0.40 1.15 -7.65
N SER A 104 0.51 0.85 -6.35
CA SER A 104 1.56 1.42 -5.51
C SER A 104 2.96 0.99 -5.91
N MET A 105 3.15 -0.25 -6.37
CA MET A 105 4.41 -0.72 -6.94
C MET A 105 4.83 0.11 -8.15
N GLU A 106 3.88 0.48 -9.02
CA GLU A 106 4.15 1.36 -10.17
C GLU A 106 4.54 2.77 -9.72
N HIS A 107 3.75 3.37 -8.82
CA HIS A 107 3.94 4.74 -8.34
C HIS A 107 5.26 4.91 -7.55
N ALA A 108 5.61 3.92 -6.72
CA ALA A 108 6.81 3.94 -5.90
C ALA A 108 8.12 3.89 -6.71
N ARG A 109 8.10 3.50 -8.00
CA ARG A 109 9.29 3.46 -8.87
C ARG A 109 9.97 4.82 -9.04
N SER A 110 9.20 5.90 -8.91
CA SER A 110 9.75 7.27 -8.99
C SER A 110 10.68 7.62 -7.83
N GLY A 111 10.58 6.90 -6.70
CA GLY A 111 11.28 7.25 -5.46
C GLY A 111 10.73 8.51 -4.78
N ALA A 112 9.56 9.00 -5.21
CA ALA A 112 8.87 10.14 -4.61
C ALA A 112 7.37 9.85 -4.37
N ALA A 113 6.85 10.37 -3.27
CA ALA A 113 5.42 10.34 -2.95
C ALA A 113 5.01 11.62 -2.21
N GLN A 114 3.73 11.94 -2.27
CA GLN A 114 3.11 13.05 -1.52
C GLN A 114 1.89 12.62 -0.73
N ALA A 115 1.24 11.51 -1.12
CA ALA A 115 0.11 11.00 -0.37
C ALA A 115 0.10 9.49 -0.26
N ILE A 116 -0.51 8.99 0.82
CA ILE A 116 -0.86 7.58 1.00
C ILE A 116 -2.35 7.53 1.32
N LEU A 117 -3.14 6.97 0.40
CA LEU A 117 -4.55 6.68 0.58
C LEU A 117 -4.70 5.23 1.06
N ALA A 118 -5.39 5.00 2.17
CA ALA A 118 -5.60 3.65 2.68
C ALA A 118 -7.07 3.41 3.04
N SER A 119 -7.67 2.36 2.50
CA SER A 119 -9.04 1.94 2.84
C SER A 119 -9.08 0.64 3.61
N SER A 120 -10.09 0.45 4.44
CA SER A 120 -10.33 -0.81 5.14
C SER A 120 -11.78 -1.31 5.01
N GLY A 121 -11.99 -2.61 5.24
CA GLY A 121 -13.28 -3.29 5.05
C GLY A 121 -13.37 -4.06 3.73
N CYS A 122 -12.67 -3.63 2.70
CA CYS A 122 -12.53 -4.32 1.42
C CYS A 122 -11.06 -4.25 0.96
N SER A 123 -10.48 -5.39 0.58
CA SER A 123 -9.06 -5.47 0.21
C SER A 123 -8.77 -5.10 -1.24
N ASN A 124 -9.78 -5.12 -2.11
CA ASN A 124 -9.61 -5.00 -3.55
C ASN A 124 -8.55 -5.99 -4.12
N VAL A 125 -8.57 -7.23 -3.61
CA VAL A 125 -7.76 -8.37 -4.06
C VAL A 125 -8.65 -9.35 -4.81
N CYS A 126 -8.12 -9.98 -5.86
CA CYS A 126 -8.87 -10.92 -6.73
C CYS A 126 -10.11 -10.29 -7.40
N THR A 127 -10.02 -9.02 -7.79
CA THR A 127 -11.11 -8.22 -8.41
C THR A 127 -10.86 -7.91 -9.89
N GLY A 128 -9.81 -8.48 -10.49
CA GLY A 128 -9.47 -8.37 -11.91
C GLY A 128 -9.21 -6.93 -12.36
N GLU A 129 -9.47 -6.66 -13.64
CA GLU A 129 -9.29 -5.33 -14.25
C GLU A 129 -10.12 -4.24 -13.57
N ARG A 130 -11.31 -4.59 -13.09
CA ARG A 130 -12.16 -3.65 -12.34
C ARG A 130 -11.43 -3.11 -11.12
N GLY A 131 -10.82 -4.01 -10.32
CA GLY A 131 -10.06 -3.59 -9.15
C GLY A 131 -8.90 -2.65 -9.46
N LEU A 132 -8.20 -2.88 -10.57
CA LEU A 132 -7.13 -2.00 -11.06
C LEU A 132 -7.66 -0.63 -11.49
N LYS A 133 -8.78 -0.59 -12.21
CA LYS A 133 -9.44 0.66 -12.61
C LYS A 133 -9.88 1.45 -11.38
N ASP A 134 -10.52 0.79 -10.42
CA ASP A 134 -10.97 1.39 -9.16
C ASP A 134 -9.79 1.99 -8.38
N ALA A 135 -8.68 1.25 -8.24
CA ALA A 135 -7.49 1.74 -7.53
C ALA A 135 -6.83 2.95 -8.21
N ARG A 136 -6.76 2.97 -9.56
CA ARG A 136 -6.24 4.11 -10.33
C ARG A 136 -7.18 5.31 -10.28
N GLU A 137 -8.48 5.08 -10.27
CA GLU A 137 -9.47 6.15 -10.14
C GLU A 137 -9.34 6.83 -8.77
N MET A 138 -9.23 6.05 -7.69
CA MET A 138 -9.02 6.59 -6.34
C MET A 138 -7.77 7.47 -6.24
N THR A 139 -6.63 7.00 -6.77
CA THR A 139 -5.38 7.78 -6.75
C THR A 139 -5.50 9.05 -7.59
N LYS A 140 -6.15 8.98 -8.76
CA LYS A 140 -6.41 10.14 -9.62
C LYS A 140 -7.27 11.19 -8.91
N ILE A 141 -8.39 10.79 -8.30
CA ILE A 141 -9.29 11.74 -7.62
C ILE A 141 -8.56 12.43 -6.45
N VAL A 142 -7.81 11.69 -5.63
CA VAL A 142 -7.01 12.28 -4.54
C VAL A 142 -5.98 13.26 -5.08
N ALA A 143 -5.30 12.88 -6.17
CA ALA A 143 -4.28 13.71 -6.79
C ALA A 143 -4.87 15.01 -7.34
N ASP A 144 -6.02 14.94 -8.01
CA ASP A 144 -6.73 16.09 -8.55
C ASP A 144 -7.20 17.03 -7.41
N LEU A 145 -7.70 16.48 -6.29
CA LEU A 145 -8.11 17.25 -5.11
C LEU A 145 -6.94 17.93 -4.39
N LEU A 146 -5.78 17.27 -4.32
CA LEU A 146 -4.57 17.79 -3.70
C LEU A 146 -3.69 18.62 -4.65
N ARG A 147 -4.02 18.64 -5.95
CA ARG A 147 -3.23 19.27 -7.03
C ARG A 147 -1.79 18.74 -7.10
N ILE A 148 -1.64 17.42 -7.03
CA ILE A 148 -0.37 16.71 -7.12
C ILE A 148 -0.40 15.70 -8.29
N PRO A 149 0.76 15.17 -8.74
CA PRO A 149 0.77 14.08 -9.70
C PRO A 149 0.09 12.82 -9.16
N ALA A 150 -0.73 12.13 -9.96
CA ALA A 150 -1.36 10.87 -9.55
C ALA A 150 -0.35 9.79 -9.16
N THR A 151 0.82 9.79 -9.82
CA THR A 151 1.94 8.91 -9.51
C THR A 151 2.60 9.19 -8.15
N HIS A 152 2.28 10.31 -7.49
CA HIS A 152 2.73 10.62 -6.13
C HIS A 152 1.74 10.15 -5.04
N VAL A 153 0.64 9.51 -5.42
CA VAL A 153 -0.34 8.94 -4.48
C VAL A 153 -0.15 7.44 -4.39
N LEU A 154 0.39 6.95 -3.28
CA LEU A 154 0.37 5.53 -2.97
C LEU A 154 -1.02 5.13 -2.46
N ILE A 155 -1.43 3.90 -2.74
CA ILE A 155 -2.71 3.34 -2.32
C ILE A 155 -2.55 1.97 -1.64
N ALA A 156 -3.28 1.78 -0.55
CA ALA A 156 -3.39 0.51 0.16
C ALA A 156 -4.86 0.18 0.43
N ALA A 157 -5.20 -1.10 0.47
CA ALA A 157 -6.51 -1.53 0.94
C ALA A 157 -6.42 -2.85 1.72
N THR A 158 -7.35 -3.07 2.63
CA THR A 158 -7.36 -4.24 3.50
C THR A 158 -8.78 -4.63 3.92
N GLY A 159 -9.06 -5.91 4.04
CA GLY A 159 -10.40 -6.41 4.37
C GLY A 159 -10.75 -7.64 3.55
N VAL A 160 -12.03 -7.78 3.19
CA VAL A 160 -12.53 -8.96 2.46
C VAL A 160 -11.90 -9.05 1.07
N ILE A 161 -11.52 -10.26 0.64
CA ILE A 161 -10.96 -10.59 -0.68
C ILE A 161 -12.08 -11.03 -1.63
N GLY A 162 -11.94 -10.75 -2.94
CA GLY A 162 -12.86 -11.21 -3.98
C GLY A 162 -14.15 -10.39 -4.10
N VAL A 163 -14.29 -9.32 -3.32
CA VAL A 163 -15.45 -8.42 -3.36
C VAL A 163 -15.04 -7.09 -4.00
N PRO A 164 -15.78 -6.59 -5.00
CA PRO A 164 -15.51 -5.27 -5.58
C PRO A 164 -15.66 -4.14 -4.57
N LEU A 165 -14.86 -3.09 -4.72
CA LEU A 165 -14.95 -1.91 -3.87
C LEU A 165 -16.26 -1.15 -4.14
N PRO A 166 -16.98 -0.66 -3.11
CA PRO A 166 -18.18 0.14 -3.30
C PRO A 166 -17.83 1.57 -3.74
N MET A 167 -17.40 1.72 -4.99
CA MET A 167 -16.78 2.95 -5.50
C MET A 167 -17.66 4.20 -5.37
N ASP A 168 -18.98 4.11 -5.42
CA ASP A 168 -19.85 5.28 -5.24
C ASP A 168 -19.69 5.89 -3.83
N ARG A 169 -19.57 5.03 -2.81
CA ARG A 169 -19.31 5.45 -1.43
C ARG A 169 -17.91 6.04 -1.27
N VAL A 170 -16.93 5.40 -1.92
CA VAL A 170 -15.53 5.87 -1.90
C VAL A 170 -15.42 7.24 -2.56
N ARG A 171 -15.95 7.43 -3.79
CA ARG A 171 -15.97 8.70 -4.52
C ARG A 171 -16.56 9.82 -3.66
N ALA A 172 -17.69 9.58 -3.02
CA ALA A 172 -18.34 10.55 -2.13
C ALA A 172 -17.53 10.86 -0.86
N ALA A 173 -16.60 9.97 -0.46
CA ALA A 173 -15.75 10.14 0.71
C ALA A 173 -14.40 10.83 0.41
N LEU A 174 -13.88 10.74 -0.82
CA LEU A 174 -12.55 11.29 -1.15
C LEU A 174 -12.43 12.81 -0.89
N PRO A 175 -13.39 13.67 -1.25
CA PRO A 175 -13.34 15.08 -0.87
C PRO A 175 -13.39 15.29 0.65
N ARG A 176 -14.13 14.44 1.37
CA ARG A 176 -14.27 14.52 2.83
C ARG A 176 -12.96 14.16 3.54
N VAL A 177 -12.25 13.11 3.09
CA VAL A 177 -10.97 12.72 3.70
C VAL A 177 -9.87 13.74 3.42
N VAL A 178 -9.87 14.37 2.24
CA VAL A 178 -8.95 15.49 1.94
C VAL A 178 -9.22 16.69 2.84
N LYS A 179 -10.50 17.08 3.03
CA LYS A 179 -10.88 18.15 3.96
C LYS A 179 -10.54 17.83 5.43
N ALA A 180 -10.47 16.55 5.78
CA ALA A 180 -10.14 16.09 7.13
C ALA A 180 -8.63 16.07 7.42
N LEU A 181 -7.76 16.39 6.45
CA LEU A 181 -6.32 16.47 6.66
C LEU A 181 -6.00 17.54 7.73
N SER A 182 -5.26 17.12 8.75
CA SER A 182 -4.89 17.96 9.88
C SER A 182 -3.56 17.48 10.48
N PRO A 183 -2.77 18.37 11.11
CA PRO A 183 -1.61 17.96 11.92
C PRO A 183 -1.99 17.11 13.15
N GLN A 184 -3.28 17.07 13.54
CA GLN A 184 -3.79 16.25 14.64
C GLN A 184 -4.53 14.99 14.15
N GLY A 185 -4.62 14.77 12.84
CA GLY A 185 -5.44 13.69 12.28
C GLY A 185 -4.79 12.30 12.25
N GLY A 186 -3.59 12.14 12.82
CA GLY A 186 -2.87 10.86 12.89
C GLY A 186 -3.70 9.73 13.49
N ARG A 187 -4.33 9.98 14.65
CA ARG A 187 -5.21 9.02 15.33
C ARG A 187 -6.38 8.59 14.45
N ALA A 188 -7.02 9.54 13.77
CA ALA A 188 -8.15 9.26 12.89
C ALA A 188 -7.74 8.39 11.70
N ALA A 189 -6.55 8.62 11.14
CA ALA A 189 -5.97 7.78 10.09
C ALA A 189 -5.65 6.37 10.61
N ALA A 190 -5.06 6.24 11.81
CA ALA A 190 -4.77 4.95 12.44
C ALA A 190 -6.04 4.11 12.65
N GLU A 191 -7.12 4.72 13.14
CA GLU A 191 -8.42 4.06 13.30
C GLU A 191 -9.01 3.62 11.95
N ALA A 192 -8.88 4.47 10.93
CA ALA A 192 -9.45 4.24 9.62
C ALA A 192 -8.83 3.06 8.85
N ILE A 193 -7.60 2.64 9.18
CA ILE A 193 -6.96 1.48 8.55
C ILE A 193 -7.23 0.15 9.25
N MET A 194 -7.81 0.18 10.46
CA MET A 194 -8.07 -1.03 11.27
C MET A 194 -9.08 -1.98 10.61
N THR A 195 -8.90 -3.29 10.79
CA THR A 195 -9.90 -4.32 10.43
C THR A 195 -10.42 -5.04 11.66
N THR A 196 -9.74 -6.11 12.07
CA THR A 196 -10.03 -6.93 13.26
C THR A 196 -9.18 -6.49 14.46
N ASP A 197 -8.39 -5.43 14.28
CA ASP A 197 -7.59 -4.80 15.32
C ASP A 197 -8.46 -4.40 16.53
N THR A 198 -7.96 -4.67 17.74
CA THR A 198 -8.61 -4.25 18.99
C THR A 198 -8.27 -2.82 19.41
N ARG A 199 -7.14 -2.29 18.90
CA ARG A 199 -6.65 -0.93 19.15
C ARG A 199 -5.82 -0.40 17.97
N PRO A 200 -5.81 0.91 17.72
CA PRO A 200 -4.88 1.54 16.80
C PRO A 200 -3.43 1.33 17.26
N LYS A 201 -2.50 1.23 16.32
CA LYS A 201 -1.07 1.04 16.57
C LYS A 201 -0.32 2.24 15.97
N GLU A 202 0.34 3.00 16.83
CA GLU A 202 1.02 4.24 16.49
C GLU A 202 2.37 4.26 17.23
N ALA A 203 3.36 4.92 16.65
CA ALA A 203 4.65 5.14 17.29
C ALA A 203 5.28 6.44 16.79
N GLU A 204 6.01 7.10 17.69
CA GLU A 204 6.93 8.19 17.39
C GLU A 204 8.31 7.87 18.00
N LEU A 205 9.36 8.24 17.30
CA LEU A 205 10.71 8.29 17.88
C LEU A 205 11.45 9.55 17.41
N ARG A 206 12.43 9.96 18.20
CA ARG A 206 13.39 11.00 17.86
C ARG A 206 14.81 10.47 17.95
N VAL A 207 15.66 10.94 17.04
CA VAL A 207 17.08 10.58 16.98
C VAL A 207 17.88 11.77 16.47
N GLU A 208 19.08 11.97 16.99
CA GLU A 208 20.02 12.98 16.47
C GLU A 208 20.83 12.41 15.30
N VAL A 209 20.87 13.16 14.20
CA VAL A 209 21.64 12.81 13.00
C VAL A 209 22.46 14.02 12.57
N ASN A 210 23.79 13.97 12.78
CA ASN A 210 24.70 15.10 12.55
C ASN A 210 24.23 16.38 13.28
N ASP A 211 23.99 16.26 14.59
CA ASP A 211 23.55 17.36 15.49
C ASP A 211 22.22 18.00 15.07
N LYS A 212 21.34 17.22 14.43
CA LYS A 212 19.99 17.61 14.06
C LYS A 212 18.99 16.58 14.55
N SER A 213 18.00 17.06 15.28
CA SER A 213 16.87 16.24 15.71
C SER A 213 16.03 15.81 14.51
N VAL A 214 15.86 14.49 14.35
CA VAL A 214 15.02 13.86 13.33
C VAL A 214 13.87 13.13 14.01
N THR A 215 12.64 13.50 13.65
CA THR A 215 11.42 12.82 14.10
C THR A 215 10.99 11.77 13.07
N MET A 216 10.70 10.56 13.55
CA MET A 216 10.04 9.52 12.78
C MET A 216 8.71 9.17 13.45
N GLY A 217 7.65 9.09 12.65
CA GLY A 217 6.31 8.72 13.11
C GLY A 217 5.70 7.67 12.20
N GLY A 218 4.85 6.80 12.76
CA GLY A 218 4.23 5.72 12.01
C GLY A 218 2.89 5.29 12.58
N ILE A 219 2.08 4.69 11.69
CA ILE A 219 0.86 3.97 12.05
C ILE A 219 0.90 2.58 11.43
N ALA A 220 0.30 1.60 12.08
CA ALA A 220 0.24 0.22 11.60
C ALA A 220 -1.14 -0.42 11.87
N LYS A 221 -1.42 -1.50 11.15
CA LYS A 221 -2.61 -2.32 11.35
C LYS A 221 -2.32 -3.79 11.07
N GLY A 222 -3.20 -4.64 11.56
CA GLY A 222 -3.07 -6.09 11.52
C GLY A 222 -3.51 -6.69 12.84
N GLY A 223 -4.51 -7.57 12.79
CA GLY A 223 -4.95 -8.40 13.91
C GLY A 223 -5.12 -9.88 13.56
N GLY A 224 -4.91 -10.26 12.30
CA GLY A 224 -5.04 -11.63 11.78
C GLY A 224 -4.54 -11.70 10.33
N MET A 225 -4.25 -12.91 9.83
CA MET A 225 -3.52 -13.14 8.57
C MET A 225 -2.18 -12.38 8.53
N LEU A 226 -1.31 -12.62 9.52
CA LEU A 226 -0.06 -11.89 9.70
C LEU A 226 1.15 -12.81 9.65
N GLU A 227 1.74 -12.91 8.46
CA GLU A 227 3.08 -13.43 8.23
C GLU A 227 3.70 -12.64 7.07
N GLN A 228 4.63 -11.73 7.39
CA GLN A 228 5.14 -10.76 6.43
C GLN A 228 6.35 -11.31 5.66
N HIS A 229 6.23 -11.33 4.33
CA HIS A 229 7.26 -11.74 3.38
C HIS A 229 7.07 -10.99 2.06
#